data_AF-A0AAP3EMY7-F1
#
_entry.id   AF-A0AAP3EMY7-F1
#
_cell.length_a   1.000
_cell.length_b   1.000
_cell.length_c   1.000
_cell.angle_alpha   90.00
_cell.angle_beta   90.00
_cell.angle_gamma   90.00
#
_symmetry.space_group_name_H-M   'P 1'
#
loop_
_entity.id
_entity.type
_entity.pdbx_description
1 polymer ?
#
loop_
_entity_poly.entity_id
_entity_poly.type
_entity_poly.pdbx_seq_one_letter_code
_entity_poly.pdbx_strand_id
1 'polypeptide(L)'
;SKARQHWLWYAYNTKTGGVLAYTFGPRTDQTCRELLALLTPFNIGMLTSDDWGSYGRVVPKNKHLTGKIFPQRIERNNLTLRTRIKR
;
A
#
# COMPACT_ATOMS: atom_id res chain seq x y z
N SER A 1 23.79 6.11 2.38
CA SER A 1 23.59 5.82 3.82
C SER A 1 22.20 5.25 4.04
N LYS A 2 22.05 4.19 4.86
CA LYS A 2 20.72 3.66 5.27
C LYS A 2 19.84 4.71 5.98
N ALA A 3 20.42 5.85 6.37
CA ALA A 3 19.75 6.98 7.02
C ALA A 3 18.60 7.63 6.21
N ARG A 4 18.50 7.40 4.89
CA ARG A 4 17.41 7.94 4.05
C ARG A 4 16.69 6.86 3.25
N GLN A 5 16.42 5.70 3.87
CA GLN A 5 15.61 4.68 3.24
C GLN A 5 14.18 5.19 3.00
N HIS A 6 13.77 5.19 1.75
CA HIS A 6 12.39 5.44 1.34
C HIS A 6 11.75 4.13 0.91
N TRP A 7 10.47 4.00 1.19
CA TRP A 7 9.65 2.87 0.80
C TRP A 7 8.64 3.34 -0.25
N LEU A 8 8.40 2.49 -1.25
CA LEU A 8 7.26 2.66 -2.13
C LEU A 8 6.01 2.20 -1.38
N TRP A 9 5.10 3.12 -1.13
CA TRP A 9 3.76 2.89 -0.62
C TRP A 9 2.81 2.94 -1.79
N TYR A 10 1.98 1.92 -2.00
CA TYR A 10 1.03 1.95 -3.12
C TYR A 10 -0.23 1.13 -2.82
N ALA A 11 -1.34 1.56 -3.42
CA ALA A 11 -2.59 0.84 -3.41
C ALA A 11 -2.76 0.07 -4.71
N TYR A 12 -2.98 -1.24 -4.58
CA TYR A 12 -3.17 -2.14 -5.72
C TYR A 12 -4.63 -2.53 -5.85
N ASN A 13 -5.21 -2.32 -7.04
CA ASN A 13 -6.55 -2.80 -7.35
C ASN A 13 -6.47 -4.28 -7.75
N THR A 14 -6.96 -5.16 -6.89
CA THR A 14 -6.92 -6.61 -7.11
C THR A 14 -7.83 -7.08 -8.25
N LYS A 15 -8.87 -6.32 -8.59
CA LYS A 15 -9.81 -6.64 -9.68
C LYS A 15 -9.23 -6.28 -11.04
N THR A 16 -8.74 -5.05 -11.20
CA THR A 16 -8.21 -4.55 -12.50
C THR A 16 -6.73 -4.85 -12.69
N GLY A 17 -5.99 -5.15 -11.61
CA GLY A 17 -4.58 -5.46 -11.65
C GLY A 17 -3.65 -4.24 -11.73
N GLY A 18 -4.16 -3.03 -11.53
CA GLY A 18 -3.42 -1.77 -11.63
C GLY A 18 -3.12 -1.11 -10.27
N VAL A 19 -2.17 -0.17 -10.28
CA VAL A 19 -1.90 0.72 -9.14
C VAL A 19 -2.86 1.91 -9.20
N LEU A 20 -3.55 2.21 -8.10
CA LEU A 20 -4.48 3.34 -8.01
C LEU A 20 -3.78 4.64 -7.59
N ALA A 21 -2.91 4.54 -6.59
CA ALA A 21 -2.11 5.65 -6.09
C ALA A 21 -0.83 5.11 -5.46
N TYR A 22 0.20 5.95 -5.39
CA TYR A 22 1.44 5.63 -4.71
C TYR A 22 2.08 6.89 -4.10
N THR A 23 2.93 6.70 -3.10
CA THR A 23 3.80 7.73 -2.54
C THR A 23 5.14 7.11 -2.11
N PHE A 24 6.17 7.93 -1.96
CA PHE A 24 7.46 7.52 -1.44
C PHE A 24 7.70 8.18 -0.08
N GLY A 25 8.06 7.37 0.91
CA GLY A 25 8.32 7.92 2.24
C GLY A 25 8.84 6.88 3.21
N PRO A 26 9.22 7.31 4.43
CA PRO A 26 9.56 6.39 5.50
C PRO A 26 8.33 5.55 5.90
N ARG A 27 8.53 4.46 6.65
CA ARG A 27 7.41 3.65 7.16
C ARG A 27 6.76 4.28 8.37
N THR A 28 6.00 5.35 8.15
CA THR A 28 5.35 6.14 9.20
C THR A 28 3.86 6.28 8.96
N ASP A 29 3.13 6.60 10.03
CA ASP A 29 1.69 6.89 9.97
C ASP A 29 1.40 8.09 9.06
N GLN A 30 2.34 9.04 8.93
CA GLN A 30 2.20 10.21 8.06
C GLN A 30 2.18 9.82 6.58
N THR A 31 3.17 9.03 6.12
CA THR A 31 3.19 8.50 4.75
C THR A 31 1.94 7.67 4.44
N CYS A 32 1.42 6.95 5.43
CA CYS A 32 0.17 6.19 5.28
C CYS A 32 -1.04 7.11 5.07
N ARG A 33 -1.15 8.22 5.82
CA ARG A 33 -2.21 9.23 5.63
C ARG A 33 -2.14 9.88 4.26
N GLU A 34 -0.94 10.19 3.77
CA GLU A 34 -0.75 10.75 2.43
C GLU A 34 -1.27 9.80 1.36
N LEU A 35 -0.94 8.51 1.45
CA LEU A 35 -1.49 7.52 0.54
C LEU A 35 -3.02 7.46 0.62
N LEU A 36 -3.60 7.46 1.83
CA LEU A 36 -5.06 7.42 2.00
C LEU A 36 -5.75 8.67 1.45
N ALA A 37 -5.12 9.84 1.59
CA ALA A 37 -5.63 11.09 1.01
C ALA A 37 -5.74 10.98 -0.51
N LEU A 38 -4.72 10.42 -1.17
CA LEU A 38 -4.74 10.15 -2.62
C LEU A 38 -5.83 9.16 -3.03
N LEU A 39 -6.26 8.28 -2.11
CA LEU A 39 -7.30 7.28 -2.37
C LEU A 39 -8.73 7.80 -2.16
N THR A 40 -8.88 8.96 -1.51
CA THR A 40 -10.18 9.60 -1.24
C THR A 40 -11.10 9.69 -2.47
N PRO A 41 -10.65 10.16 -3.66
CA PRO A 41 -11.52 10.29 -4.83
C PRO A 41 -11.99 8.96 -5.42
N PHE A 42 -11.35 7.83 -5.10
CA PHE A 42 -11.70 6.52 -5.64
C PHE A 42 -12.85 5.85 -4.89
N ASN A 43 -13.35 6.46 -3.80
CA ASN A 43 -14.44 5.97 -2.97
C ASN A 43 -14.32 4.48 -2.60
N ILE A 44 -13.12 4.08 -2.15
CA ILE A 44 -12.79 2.67 -1.89
C ILE A 44 -13.65 2.13 -0.73
N GLY A 45 -14.35 1.02 -0.99
CA GLY A 45 -15.23 0.37 -0.02
C GLY A 45 -14.47 -0.49 1.01
N MET A 46 -13.37 -1.13 0.61
CA MET A 46 -12.58 -2.01 1.46
C MET A 46 -11.09 -1.89 1.13
N LEU A 47 -10.26 -1.74 2.16
CA LEU A 47 -8.81 -1.78 2.10
C LEU A 47 -8.31 -3.02 2.83
N THR A 48 -7.35 -3.69 2.22
CA THR A 48 -6.74 -4.91 2.76
C THR A 48 -5.25 -4.67 2.94
N SER A 49 -4.72 -4.92 4.13
CA SER A 49 -3.29 -4.80 4.41
C SER A 49 -2.80 -5.91 5.32
N ASP A 50 -1.48 -6.04 5.42
CA ASP A 50 -0.83 -6.78 6.49
C ASP A 50 -1.05 -6.11 7.85
N ASP A 51 -0.80 -6.87 8.92
CA ASP A 51 -0.98 -6.45 10.32
C ASP A 51 0.18 -5.56 10.80
N TRP A 52 0.45 -4.49 10.05
CA TRP A 52 1.41 -3.48 10.44
C TRP A 52 0.72 -2.37 11.22
N GLY A 53 1.30 -1.98 12.36
CA GLY A 53 0.66 -1.08 13.33
C GLY A 53 0.20 0.28 12.77
N SER A 54 0.87 0.82 11.75
CA SER A 54 0.44 2.06 11.06
C SER A 54 -0.91 1.92 10.36
N TYR A 55 -1.21 0.77 9.73
CA TYR A 55 -2.49 0.57 9.06
C TYR A 55 -3.63 0.50 10.06
N GLY A 56 -3.44 -0.24 11.16
CA GLY A 56 -4.46 -0.35 12.22
C GLY A 56 -4.77 0.96 12.95
N ARG A 57 -3.85 1.94 12.93
CA ARG A 57 -4.06 3.27 13.53
C ARG A 57 -4.69 4.28 12.58
N VAL A 58 -4.40 4.19 11.28
CA VAL A 58 -4.74 5.23 10.30
C VAL A 58 -5.91 4.84 9.41
N VAL A 59 -6.05 3.56 9.06
CA VAL A 59 -7.12 3.09 8.19
C VAL A 59 -8.43 2.97 8.99
N PRO A 60 -9.57 3.47 8.48
CA PRO A 60 -10.85 3.32 9.15
C PRO A 60 -11.18 1.84 9.38
N LYS A 61 -11.42 1.44 10.64
CA LYS A 61 -11.66 0.03 11.02
C LYS A 61 -12.82 -0.61 10.28
N ASN A 62 -13.85 0.16 9.95
CA ASN A 62 -15.02 -0.30 9.18
C ASN A 62 -14.71 -0.59 7.70
N LYS A 63 -13.58 -0.10 7.18
CA LYS A 63 -13.11 -0.32 5.81
C LYS A 63 -11.80 -1.10 5.78
N HIS A 64 -11.34 -1.64 6.90
CA HIS A 64 -10.04 -2.29 7.01
C HIS A 64 -10.21 -3.78 7.28
N LEU A 65 -9.73 -4.59 6.34
CA LEU A 65 -9.58 -6.02 6.52
C LEU A 65 -8.10 -6.33 6.72
N THR A 66 -7.72 -6.64 7.97
CA THR A 66 -6.39 -7.16 8.29
C THR A 66 -6.37 -8.66 8.07
N GLY A 67 -5.46 -9.15 7.24
CA GLY A 67 -5.30 -10.59 7.08
C GLY A 67 -4.46 -10.97 5.86
N LYS A 68 -4.03 -12.22 5.81
CA LYS A 68 -3.23 -12.79 4.72
C LYS A 68 -4.08 -13.14 3.48
N ILE A 69 -5.22 -12.48 3.28
CA ILE A 69 -6.25 -12.94 2.34
C ILE A 69 -5.95 -12.55 0.89
N PHE A 70 -4.98 -11.66 0.62
CA PHE A 70 -4.64 -11.24 -0.76
C PHE A 70 -3.15 -11.28 -1.16
N PRO A 71 -2.38 -12.36 -0.92
CA PRO A 71 -0.92 -12.28 -1.05
C PRO A 71 -0.46 -12.31 -2.52
N GLN A 72 -0.98 -13.23 -3.33
CA GLN A 72 -0.25 -13.63 -4.53
C GLN A 72 -0.17 -12.55 -5.62
N ARG A 73 -1.24 -11.78 -5.87
CA ARG A 73 -1.25 -10.79 -6.97
C ARG A 73 -0.36 -9.59 -6.67
N ILE A 74 -0.46 -9.02 -5.47
CA ILE A 74 0.37 -7.88 -5.08
C ILE A 74 1.84 -8.30 -4.88
N GLU A 75 2.09 -9.52 -4.37
CA GLU A 75 3.45 -10.07 -4.29
C GLU A 75 4.08 -10.30 -5.66
N ARG A 76 3.31 -10.87 -6.61
CA ARG A 76 3.77 -11.01 -8.00
C ARG A 76 4.07 -9.65 -8.63
N ASN A 77 3.23 -8.66 -8.40
CA ASN A 77 3.47 -7.30 -8.88
C ASN A 77 4.74 -6.68 -8.26
N ASN A 78 4.94 -6.84 -6.94
CA ASN A 78 6.17 -6.43 -6.25
C ASN A 78 7.42 -7.07 -6.87
N LEU A 79 7.36 -8.35 -7.20
CA LEU A 79 8.46 -9.05 -7.86
C LEU A 79 8.73 -8.45 -9.26
N THR A 80 7.70 -8.26 -10.08
CA THR A 80 7.84 -7.65 -11.41
C THR A 80 8.44 -6.24 -11.34
N LEU A 81 7.96 -5.40 -10.42
CA LEU A 81 8.49 -4.05 -10.22
C LEU A 81 9.97 -4.07 -9.85
N ARG A 82 10.36 -4.92 -8.89
CA ARG A 82 11.76 -5.07 -8.47
C ARG A 82 12.66 -5.52 -9.61
N THR A 83 12.19 -6.44 -10.46
CA THR A 83 12.97 -6.92 -11.61
C THR A 83 13.13 -5.83 -12.67
N ARG A 84 12.10 -5.02 -12.92
CA ARG A 84 12.15 -3.93 -13.92
C ARG A 84 13.02 -2.76 -13.47
N ILE A 85 12.94 -2.34 -12.21
CA ILE A 85 13.71 -1.19 -11.68
C ILE A 85 15.21 -1.50 -11.57
N LYS A 86 15.59 -2.78 -11.46
CA LYS A 86 16.99 -3.20 -11.42
C LYS A 86 17.70 -3.19 -12.79
N ARG A 87 16.95 -3.11 -13.89
CA ARG A 87 17.50 -2.98 -15.25
C ARG A 87 17.60 -1.51 -15.61
#